data_AF-A0A6P0M783-F1
#
_entry.id   AF-A0A6P0M783-F1
#
_cell.length_a   1.000
_cell.length_b   1.000
_cell.length_c   1.000
_cell.angle_alpha   90.00
_cell.angle_beta   90.00
_cell.angle_gamma   90.00
#
_symmetry.space_group_name_H-M   'P 1'
#
loop_
_entity.id
_entity.type
_entity.pdbx_description
1 polymer ?
#
loop_
_entity_poly.entity_id
_entity_poly.type
_entity_poly.pdbx_seq_one_letter_code
_entity_poly.pdbx_strand_id
1 'polypeptide(L)'
;NLSVNPLLNPEGSVRGGLVVLEDMTREKRMKTAMYRYMTPRVADQVLALGEDTLMQGKKQEVTILFSDIRGYTNLTEHLGATEVVSLLNKYFETMVEAVFNHDGTLDKFIGDALMAVFGAPLPLPNHAWKAVKSALDMRSRLAKFNSNRRGNNQPEIRIGMGISSGEVVSGNIGSQKRMDYTVIGDGVNLSARLESVTKEYGCDIILSESTYNLCRDRIVVRELDQIRVKGKNQAVRIYELIGKTDLSLNDQTKRFLDLYQAGRNAYIKRDFHQALKYFYDALDIQPNDRPVKTHINRAKNYCDHPPDDSWDGVYTMTTK
;
A
#
# COMPACT_ATOMS: atom_id res chain seq x y z
N ASN A 1 -31.77 19.51 -14.94
CA ASN A 1 -32.70 18.94 -15.93
C ASN A 1 -34.09 19.50 -15.72
N LEU A 2 -34.86 19.69 -16.79
CA LEU A 2 -36.25 20.15 -16.76
C LEU A 2 -37.14 19.03 -17.28
N SER A 3 -38.10 18.56 -16.49
CA SER A 3 -39.16 17.69 -16.99
C SER A 3 -40.51 18.39 -16.82
N VAL A 4 -41.37 18.23 -17.83
CA VAL A 4 -42.73 18.80 -17.83
C VAL A 4 -43.70 17.65 -18.03
N ASN A 5 -44.53 17.39 -17.03
CA ASN A 5 -45.56 16.37 -17.09
C ASN A 5 -46.95 17.01 -17.10
N PRO A 6 -47.84 16.63 -18.04
CA PRO A 6 -49.20 17.15 -18.07
C PRO A 6 -50.00 16.61 -16.88
N LEU A 7 -50.71 17.50 -16.20
CA LEU A 7 -51.71 17.12 -15.19
C LEU A 7 -53.05 16.94 -15.89
N LEU A 8 -53.51 15.69 -15.94
CA LEU A 8 -54.76 15.28 -16.57
C LEU A 8 -55.89 15.25 -15.53
N ASN A 9 -57.10 15.65 -15.92
CA ASN A 9 -58.31 15.38 -15.15
C ASN A 9 -58.82 13.94 -15.42
N PRO A 10 -59.81 13.43 -14.65
CA PRO A 10 -60.35 12.08 -14.83
C PRO A 10 -60.93 11.82 -16.23
N GLU A 11 -61.34 12.86 -16.96
CA GLU A 11 -61.81 12.77 -18.34
C GLU A 11 -60.68 12.79 -19.40
N GLY A 12 -59.41 12.92 -19.00
CA GLY A 12 -58.24 12.84 -19.88
C GLY A 12 -57.80 14.16 -20.55
N SER A 13 -58.43 15.28 -20.21
CA SER A 13 -58.04 16.63 -20.66
C SER A 13 -56.98 17.28 -19.75
N VAL A 14 -56.07 18.06 -20.34
CA VAL A 14 -54.97 18.72 -19.61
C VAL A 14 -55.49 19.94 -18.85
N ARG A 15 -55.30 19.99 -17.52
CA ARG A 15 -55.65 21.14 -16.67
C ARG A 15 -54.45 21.96 -16.19
N GLY A 16 -53.24 21.44 -16.34
CA GLY A 16 -52.02 22.13 -15.93
C GLY A 16 -50.77 21.35 -16.30
N GLY A 17 -49.60 21.91 -15.99
CA GLY A 17 -48.32 21.24 -16.16
C GLY A 17 -47.56 21.22 -14.84
N LEU A 18 -47.08 20.04 -14.44
CA LEU A 18 -46.08 19.92 -13.40
C LEU A 18 -44.71 20.13 -14.04
N VAL A 19 -44.02 21.19 -13.63
CA VAL A 19 -42.63 21.44 -14.01
C VAL A 19 -41.72 21.01 -12.87
N VAL A 20 -40.89 20.01 -13.10
CA VAL A 20 -39.87 19.56 -12.15
C VAL A 20 -38.51 20.06 -12.64
N LEU A 21 -37.85 20.87 -11.81
CA LEU A 21 -36.50 21.36 -12.00
C LEU A 21 -35.56 20.60 -11.05
N GLU A 22 -34.74 19.72 -11.61
CA GLU A 22 -33.70 19.03 -10.83
C GLU A 22 -32.35 19.71 -11.04
N ASP A 23 -31.72 20.16 -9.95
CA ASP A 23 -30.39 20.76 -9.97
C ASP A 23 -29.29 19.69 -10.10
N MET A 24 -28.99 19.33 -11.34
CA MET A 24 -27.88 18.44 -11.67
C MET A 24 -26.49 19.06 -11.41
N THR A 25 -26.41 20.36 -11.11
CA THR A 25 -25.13 21.05 -10.90
C THR A 25 -24.44 20.53 -9.65
N ARG A 26 -25.21 20.26 -8.59
CA ARG A 26 -24.70 19.71 -7.34
C ARG A 26 -24.16 18.29 -7.54
N GLU A 27 -24.93 17.42 -8.19
CA GLU A 27 -24.54 16.04 -8.47
C GLU A 27 -23.29 15.98 -9.37
N LYS A 28 -23.25 16.77 -10.45
CA LYS A 28 -22.08 16.86 -11.33
C LYS A 28 -20.82 17.35 -10.59
N ARG A 29 -20.96 18.36 -9.70
CA ARG A 29 -19.85 18.86 -8.89
C ARG A 29 -19.35 17.81 -7.91
N MET A 30 -20.26 17.10 -7.23
CA MET A 30 -19.93 16.02 -6.30
C MET A 30 -19.21 14.87 -7.02
N LYS A 31 -19.73 14.47 -8.17
CA LYS A 31 -19.12 13.47 -9.05
C LYS A 31 -17.70 13.85 -9.47
N THR A 32 -17.51 15.09 -9.91
CA THR A 32 -16.20 15.62 -10.33
C THR A 32 -15.22 15.67 -9.16
N ALA A 33 -15.70 15.97 -7.95
CA ALA A 33 -14.88 15.94 -6.75
C ALA A 33 -14.46 14.51 -6.38
N MET A 34 -15.36 13.54 -6.47
CA MET A 34 -15.07 12.12 -6.19
C MET A 34 -14.06 11.52 -7.17
N TYR A 35 -14.12 11.89 -8.45
CA TYR A 35 -13.17 11.41 -9.48
C TYR A 35 -11.69 11.72 -9.17
N ARG A 36 -11.41 12.66 -8.26
CA ARG A 36 -10.04 12.95 -7.82
C ARG A 36 -9.47 11.88 -6.90
N TYR A 37 -10.33 11.09 -6.27
CA TYR A 37 -9.97 10.09 -5.25
C TYR A 37 -10.27 8.66 -5.70
N MET A 38 -11.13 8.47 -6.69
CA MET A 38 -11.53 7.13 -7.14
C MET A 38 -11.81 7.10 -8.64
N THR A 39 -11.84 5.88 -9.20
CA THR A 39 -12.20 5.69 -10.61
C THR A 39 -13.64 6.15 -10.89
N PRO A 40 -13.97 6.56 -12.14
CA PRO A 40 -15.33 6.95 -12.48
C PRO A 40 -16.38 5.90 -12.12
N ARG A 41 -16.05 4.63 -12.33
CA ARG A 41 -16.91 3.49 -11.98
C ARG A 41 -17.22 3.42 -10.49
N VAL A 42 -16.23 3.63 -9.62
CA VAL A 42 -16.41 3.60 -8.17
C VAL A 42 -17.25 4.80 -7.72
N ALA A 43 -16.96 5.98 -8.25
CA ALA A 43 -17.74 7.19 -7.95
C ALA A 43 -19.21 7.06 -8.39
N ASP A 44 -19.47 6.51 -9.57
CA ASP A 44 -20.84 6.25 -10.07
C ASP A 44 -21.62 5.32 -9.12
N GLN A 45 -20.99 4.24 -8.70
CA GLN A 45 -21.61 3.26 -7.80
C GLN A 45 -21.83 3.84 -6.40
N VAL A 46 -20.89 4.66 -5.91
CA VAL A 46 -21.03 5.37 -4.63
C VAL A 46 -22.19 6.36 -4.68
N LEU A 47 -22.32 7.15 -5.74
CA LEU A 47 -23.43 8.09 -5.92
C LEU A 47 -24.78 7.37 -6.01
N ALA A 48 -24.83 6.22 -6.70
CA ALA A 48 -26.04 5.41 -6.82
C ALA A 48 -26.52 4.81 -5.49
N LEU A 49 -25.62 4.58 -4.52
CA LEU A 49 -25.97 4.10 -3.18
C LEU A 49 -26.53 5.19 -2.25
N GLY A 50 -26.47 6.47 -2.66
CA GLY A 50 -26.96 7.62 -1.86
C GLY A 50 -25.97 8.13 -0.81
N GLU A 51 -26.07 9.43 -0.49
CA GLU A 51 -25.16 10.14 0.45
C GLU A 51 -25.11 9.48 1.85
N ASP A 52 -26.22 8.93 2.34
CA ASP A 52 -26.33 8.32 3.67
C ASP A 52 -25.42 7.09 3.85
N THR A 53 -25.14 6.38 2.76
CA THR A 53 -24.34 5.14 2.80
C THR A 53 -22.86 5.41 3.05
N LEU A 54 -22.37 6.62 2.73
CA LEU A 54 -21.01 7.08 3.05
C LEU A 54 -20.90 7.65 4.47
N MET A 55 -22.02 8.07 5.05
CA MET A 55 -22.08 8.72 6.35
C MET A 55 -22.03 7.71 7.50
N GLN A 56 -22.49 6.47 7.29
CA GLN A 56 -22.42 5.41 8.29
C GLN A 56 -21.10 4.64 8.17
N GLY A 57 -20.35 4.59 9.28
CA GLY A 57 -19.13 3.80 9.36
C GLY A 57 -19.43 2.32 9.11
N LYS A 58 -18.86 1.75 8.04
CA LYS A 58 -19.04 0.35 7.66
C LYS A 58 -17.77 -0.44 7.90
N LYS A 59 -17.91 -1.58 8.56
CA LYS A 59 -16.83 -2.58 8.65
C LYS A 59 -16.62 -3.25 7.30
N GLN A 60 -15.38 -3.25 6.82
CA GLN A 60 -14.99 -3.87 5.56
C GLN A 60 -13.62 -4.52 5.71
N GLU A 61 -13.46 -5.68 5.08
CA GLU A 61 -12.15 -6.29 4.85
C GLU A 61 -11.50 -5.58 3.65
N VAL A 62 -10.33 -4.99 3.86
CA VAL A 62 -9.63 -4.21 2.82
C VAL A 62 -8.15 -4.57 2.77
N THR A 63 -7.47 -4.10 1.73
CA THR A 63 -6.00 -3.99 1.73
C THR A 63 -5.61 -2.52 1.62
N ILE A 64 -4.71 -2.09 2.49
CA ILE A 64 -4.16 -0.74 2.49
C ILE A 64 -2.74 -0.79 1.94
N LEU A 65 -2.41 0.20 1.12
CA LEU A 65 -1.08 0.44 0.58
C LEU A 65 -0.64 1.83 1.02
N PHE A 66 0.49 1.91 1.72
CA PHE A 66 1.22 3.16 1.92
C PHE A 66 2.43 3.16 1.00
N SER A 67 2.75 4.30 0.39
CA SER A 67 3.97 4.52 -0.36
C SER A 67 4.58 5.86 0.00
N ASP A 68 5.89 5.90 0.23
CA ASP A 68 6.62 7.12 0.63
C ASP A 68 7.97 7.23 -0.10
N ILE A 69 8.43 8.46 -0.37
CA ILE A 69 9.69 8.70 -1.06
C ILE A 69 10.87 8.57 -0.08
N ARG A 70 11.89 7.82 -0.49
CA ARG A 70 13.10 7.63 0.31
C ARG A 70 14.04 8.81 0.22
N GLY A 71 14.32 9.39 1.39
CA GLY A 71 15.22 10.52 1.51
C GLY A 71 14.66 11.78 0.87
N TYR A 72 13.34 11.98 0.93
CA TYR A 72 12.66 13.13 0.33
C TYR A 72 13.21 14.48 0.79
N THR A 73 13.49 14.64 2.09
CA THR A 73 14.13 15.85 2.61
C THR A 73 15.42 16.14 1.85
N ASN A 74 16.36 15.20 1.82
CA ASN A 74 17.63 15.35 1.09
C ASN A 74 17.42 15.57 -0.43
N LEU A 75 16.41 14.93 -1.03
CA LEU A 75 16.07 15.09 -2.44
C LEU A 75 15.61 16.51 -2.77
N THR A 76 14.93 17.17 -1.83
CA THR A 76 14.29 18.49 -2.03
C THR A 76 15.05 19.65 -1.41
N GLU A 77 16.04 19.41 -0.55
CA GLU A 77 16.85 20.44 0.12
C GLU A 77 17.46 21.49 -0.82
N HIS A 78 17.76 21.08 -2.07
CA HIS A 78 18.39 21.93 -3.08
C HIS A 78 17.42 22.44 -4.15
N LEU A 79 16.12 22.12 -4.03
CA LEU A 79 15.09 22.48 -5.00
C LEU A 79 14.30 23.71 -4.54
N GLY A 80 13.93 24.57 -5.48
CA GLY A 80 12.97 25.64 -5.21
C GLY A 80 11.57 25.09 -4.95
N ALA A 81 10.74 25.80 -4.18
CA ALA A 81 9.38 25.35 -3.83
C ALA A 81 8.52 24.97 -5.06
N THR A 82 8.62 25.74 -6.15
CA THR A 82 7.92 25.47 -7.41
C THR A 82 8.38 24.16 -8.06
N GLU A 83 9.68 23.86 -7.98
CA GLU A 83 10.25 22.64 -8.52
C GLU A 83 9.83 21.42 -7.71
N VAL A 84 9.80 21.55 -6.38
CA VAL A 84 9.28 20.52 -5.46
C VAL A 84 7.83 20.19 -5.77
N VAL A 85 6.96 21.20 -5.94
CA VAL A 85 5.55 20.99 -6.28
C VAL A 85 5.40 20.33 -7.66
N SER A 86 6.18 20.77 -8.65
CA SER A 86 6.17 20.17 -9.99
C SER A 86 6.62 18.71 -9.98
N LEU A 87 7.64 18.40 -9.18
CA LEU A 87 8.14 17.04 -8.98
C LEU A 87 7.07 16.15 -8.35
N LEU A 88 6.49 16.59 -7.22
CA LEU A 88 5.46 15.86 -6.50
C LEU A 88 4.23 15.61 -7.37
N ASN A 89 3.75 16.61 -8.11
CA ASN A 89 2.58 16.44 -8.96
C ASN A 89 2.81 15.37 -10.05
N LYS A 90 3.97 15.41 -10.73
CA LYS A 90 4.31 14.40 -11.76
C LYS A 90 4.49 13.01 -11.17
N TYR A 91 5.10 12.93 -10.00
CA TYR A 91 5.27 11.68 -9.27
C TYR A 91 3.91 11.10 -8.85
N PHE A 92 3.06 11.91 -8.21
CA PHE A 92 1.74 11.47 -7.74
C PHE A 92 0.82 11.09 -8.90
N GLU A 93 0.82 11.83 -10.01
CA GLU A 93 0.08 11.45 -11.22
C GLU A 93 0.46 10.03 -11.65
N THR A 94 1.76 9.75 -11.73
CA THR A 94 2.29 8.43 -12.12
C THR A 94 1.88 7.32 -11.14
N MET A 95 1.92 7.58 -9.83
CA MET A 95 1.62 6.57 -8.80
C MET A 95 0.11 6.34 -8.63
N VAL A 96 -0.69 7.39 -8.71
CA VAL A 96 -2.15 7.31 -8.60
C VAL A 96 -2.75 6.57 -9.78
N GLU A 97 -2.20 6.73 -10.99
CA GLU A 97 -2.59 5.90 -12.13
C GLU A 97 -2.44 4.40 -11.84
N ALA A 98 -1.37 3.98 -11.17
CA ALA A 98 -1.16 2.58 -10.79
C ALA A 98 -2.24 2.07 -9.83
N VAL A 99 -2.66 2.91 -8.88
CA VAL A 99 -3.77 2.62 -7.95
C VAL A 99 -5.06 2.40 -8.73
N PHE A 100 -5.41 3.36 -9.59
CA PHE A 100 -6.67 3.37 -10.33
C PHE A 100 -6.77 2.26 -11.38
N ASN A 101 -5.67 1.93 -12.08
CA ASN A 101 -5.61 0.80 -13.01
C ASN A 101 -5.86 -0.56 -12.35
N HIS A 102 -5.78 -0.60 -11.03
CA HIS A 102 -6.02 -1.79 -10.24
C HIS A 102 -7.18 -1.62 -9.25
N ASP A 103 -8.15 -0.76 -9.57
CA ASP A 103 -9.40 -0.58 -8.83
C ASP A 103 -9.20 -0.13 -7.37
N GLY A 104 -8.05 0.47 -7.06
CA GLY A 104 -7.82 1.10 -5.77
C GLY A 104 -8.50 2.47 -5.70
N THR A 105 -8.76 2.89 -4.47
CA THR A 105 -9.21 4.23 -4.12
C THR A 105 -8.05 4.97 -3.46
N LEU A 106 -7.74 6.17 -3.92
CA LEU A 106 -6.82 7.06 -3.25
C LEU A 106 -7.52 7.65 -2.02
N ASP A 107 -6.99 7.38 -0.83
CA ASP A 107 -7.56 7.90 0.41
C ASP A 107 -7.05 9.33 0.66
N LYS A 108 -5.72 9.51 0.75
CA LYS A 108 -5.10 10.83 0.88
C LYS A 108 -3.61 10.83 0.53
N PHE A 109 -3.09 12.05 0.34
CA PHE A 109 -1.66 12.34 0.38
C PHE A 109 -1.25 12.78 1.78
N ILE A 110 -0.03 12.43 2.20
CA ILE A 110 0.55 12.77 3.50
C ILE A 110 1.99 13.27 3.24
N GLY A 111 2.15 14.56 2.95
CA GLY A 111 3.43 15.07 2.46
C GLY A 111 3.77 14.48 1.08
N ASP A 112 4.89 13.77 1.00
CA ASP A 112 5.36 13.00 -0.17
C ASP A 112 4.84 11.55 -0.21
N ALA A 113 4.15 11.12 0.84
CA ALA A 113 3.50 9.82 0.91
C ALA A 113 2.09 9.82 0.31
N LEU A 114 1.64 8.65 -0.13
CA LEU A 114 0.25 8.38 -0.50
C LEU A 114 -0.28 7.17 0.26
N MET A 115 -1.58 7.21 0.54
CA MET A 115 -2.35 6.10 1.10
C MET A 115 -3.45 5.72 0.11
N ALA A 116 -3.48 4.44 -0.26
CA ALA A 116 -4.50 3.86 -1.11
C ALA A 116 -5.18 2.67 -0.42
N VAL A 117 -6.45 2.45 -0.76
CA VAL A 117 -7.28 1.40 -0.17
C VAL A 117 -7.95 0.59 -1.28
N PHE A 118 -7.93 -0.72 -1.12
CA PHE A 118 -8.54 -1.69 -2.03
C PHE A 118 -9.64 -2.42 -1.25
N GLY A 119 -10.89 -2.36 -1.73
CA GLY A 119 -12.05 -2.92 -1.02
C GLY A 119 -12.91 -1.91 -0.25
N ALA A 120 -12.56 -0.63 -0.32
CA ALA A 120 -13.39 0.49 0.12
C ALA A 120 -13.35 1.63 -0.92
N PRO A 121 -14.41 2.43 -1.08
CA PRO A 121 -15.69 2.38 -0.36
C PRO A 121 -16.56 1.17 -0.71
N LEU A 122 -16.27 0.54 -1.85
CA LEU A 122 -17.02 -0.60 -2.35
C LEU A 122 -16.23 -1.88 -2.14
N PRO A 123 -16.90 -2.99 -1.77
CA PRO A 123 -16.25 -4.29 -1.67
C PRO A 123 -15.54 -4.65 -2.98
N LEU A 124 -14.30 -5.14 -2.86
CA LEU A 124 -13.48 -5.53 -4.00
C LEU A 124 -13.01 -6.97 -3.82
N PRO A 125 -13.52 -7.93 -4.62
CA PRO A 125 -12.99 -9.28 -4.62
C PRO A 125 -11.50 -9.29 -4.96
N ASN A 126 -10.72 -10.08 -4.22
CA ASN A 126 -9.26 -10.15 -4.36
C ASN A 126 -8.56 -8.79 -4.14
N HIS A 127 -9.05 -7.96 -3.22
CA HIS A 127 -8.46 -6.66 -2.87
C HIS A 127 -6.94 -6.75 -2.61
N ALA A 128 -6.48 -7.80 -1.91
CA ALA A 128 -5.04 -8.04 -1.68
C ALA A 128 -4.24 -8.19 -2.98
N TRP A 129 -4.75 -8.98 -3.93
CA TRP A 129 -4.10 -9.14 -5.23
C TRP A 129 -4.10 -7.87 -6.06
N LYS A 130 -5.17 -7.07 -5.99
CA LYS A 130 -5.27 -5.77 -6.66
C LYS A 130 -4.24 -4.77 -6.10
N ALA A 131 -4.08 -4.72 -4.78
CA ALA A 131 -3.06 -3.91 -4.13
C ALA A 131 -1.63 -4.32 -4.52
N VAL A 132 -1.35 -5.63 -4.53
CA VAL A 132 -0.06 -6.18 -4.97
C VAL A 132 0.25 -5.81 -6.42
N LYS A 133 -0.73 -5.92 -7.32
CA LYS A 133 -0.55 -5.48 -8.72
C LYS A 133 -0.27 -3.98 -8.82
N SER A 134 -0.98 -3.16 -8.05
CA SER A 134 -0.71 -1.72 -7.95
C SER A 134 0.72 -1.44 -7.52
N ALA A 135 1.22 -2.13 -6.50
CA ALA A 135 2.59 -1.92 -6.03
C ALA A 135 3.65 -2.32 -7.07
N LEU A 136 3.42 -3.43 -7.79
CA LEU A 136 4.30 -3.84 -8.89
C LEU A 136 4.24 -2.87 -10.09
N ASP A 137 3.06 -2.33 -10.40
CA ASP A 137 2.91 -1.29 -11.44
C ASP A 137 3.60 0.01 -11.02
N MET A 138 3.45 0.45 -9.76
CA MET A 138 4.19 1.59 -9.20
C MET A 138 5.70 1.40 -9.33
N ARG A 139 6.24 0.23 -8.97
CA ARG A 139 7.66 -0.11 -9.14
C ARG A 139 8.08 0.01 -10.62
N SER A 140 7.30 -0.55 -11.55
CA SER A 140 7.60 -0.47 -12.98
C SER A 140 7.55 0.96 -13.53
N ARG A 141 6.57 1.76 -13.09
CA ARG A 141 6.39 3.14 -13.51
C ARG A 141 7.48 4.04 -12.95
N LEU A 142 7.88 3.82 -11.69
CA LEU A 142 9.00 4.52 -11.08
C LEU A 142 10.32 4.24 -11.81
N ALA A 143 10.55 3.00 -12.25
CA ALA A 143 11.73 2.68 -13.06
C ALA A 143 11.77 3.50 -14.36
N LYS A 144 10.63 3.67 -15.05
CA LYS A 144 10.51 4.53 -16.24
C LYS A 144 10.69 6.01 -15.89
N PHE A 145 10.09 6.46 -14.79
CA PHE A 145 10.22 7.82 -14.28
C PHE A 145 11.69 8.18 -14.02
N ASN A 146 12.42 7.27 -13.36
CA ASN A 146 13.84 7.43 -13.08
C ASN A 146 14.73 7.37 -14.33
N SER A 147 14.37 6.59 -15.36
CA SER A 147 15.09 6.62 -16.64
C SER A 147 15.09 8.02 -17.26
N ASN A 148 13.95 8.72 -17.22
CA ASN A 148 13.86 10.09 -17.70
C ASN A 148 14.67 11.06 -16.82
N ARG A 149 14.66 10.86 -15.49
CA ARG A 149 15.45 11.68 -14.56
C ARG A 149 16.94 11.52 -14.80
N ARG A 150 17.43 10.29 -14.97
CA ARG A 150 18.83 10.01 -15.32
C ARG A 150 19.24 10.74 -16.61
N GLY A 151 18.39 10.71 -17.64
CA GLY A 151 18.63 11.43 -18.90
C GLY A 151 18.74 12.96 -18.72
N ASN A 152 18.15 13.51 -17.66
CA ASN A 152 18.21 14.92 -17.31
C ASN A 152 19.23 15.24 -16.19
N ASN A 153 20.15 14.31 -15.87
CA ASN A 153 21.10 14.43 -14.76
C ASN A 153 20.44 14.70 -13.39
N GLN A 154 19.23 14.20 -13.19
CA GLN A 154 18.49 14.32 -11.93
C GLN A 154 18.67 13.06 -11.08
N PRO A 155 18.73 13.19 -9.75
CA PRO A 155 18.83 12.03 -8.85
C PRO A 155 17.59 11.15 -8.95
N GLU A 156 17.80 9.84 -8.85
CA GLU A 156 16.72 8.85 -8.85
C GLU A 156 15.87 8.95 -7.58
N ILE A 157 14.58 8.71 -7.75
CA ILE A 157 13.64 8.56 -6.67
C ILE A 157 13.57 7.09 -6.28
N ARG A 158 13.66 6.79 -5.00
CA ARG A 158 13.32 5.48 -4.46
C ARG A 158 12.08 5.62 -3.61
N ILE A 159 11.29 4.56 -3.51
CA ILE A 159 10.09 4.53 -2.68
C ILE A 159 10.13 3.31 -1.76
N GLY A 160 9.45 3.41 -0.63
CA GLY A 160 9.09 2.26 0.18
C GLY A 160 7.58 2.09 0.19
N MET A 161 7.12 0.84 0.16
CA MET A 161 5.70 0.51 0.13
C MET A 161 5.39 -0.54 1.19
N GLY A 162 4.36 -0.26 2.00
CA GLY A 162 3.86 -1.16 3.04
C GLY A 162 2.43 -1.56 2.75
N ILE A 163 2.16 -2.87 2.75
CA ILE A 163 0.84 -3.40 2.35
C ILE A 163 0.29 -4.38 3.39
N SER A 164 -0.84 -4.03 4.00
CA SER A 164 -1.54 -4.88 4.97
C SER A 164 -3.00 -5.06 4.62
N SER A 165 -3.50 -6.28 4.86
CA SER A 165 -4.92 -6.61 4.76
C SER A 165 -5.51 -6.78 6.14
N GLY A 166 -6.77 -6.37 6.32
CA GLY A 166 -7.49 -6.52 7.56
C GLY A 166 -8.81 -5.74 7.59
N GLU A 167 -9.60 -6.00 8.63
CA GLU A 167 -10.83 -5.28 8.89
C GLU A 167 -10.55 -3.80 9.25
N VAL A 168 -11.27 -2.90 8.59
CA VAL A 168 -11.30 -1.47 8.90
C VAL A 168 -12.74 -0.99 9.00
N VAL A 169 -12.92 0.16 9.63
CA VAL A 169 -14.13 0.96 9.53
C VAL A 169 -13.90 2.05 8.49
N SER A 170 -14.67 2.03 7.42
CA SER A 170 -14.68 3.07 6.37
C SER A 170 -15.85 4.01 6.59
N GLY A 171 -15.65 5.32 6.44
CA GLY A 171 -16.75 6.29 6.50
C GLY A 171 -16.25 7.73 6.52
N ASN A 172 -17.20 8.67 6.54
CA ASN A 172 -16.88 10.07 6.76
C ASN A 172 -16.44 10.28 8.23
N ILE A 173 -15.20 10.69 8.43
CA ILE A 173 -14.62 10.92 9.76
C ILE A 173 -14.08 12.35 9.82
N GLY A 174 -14.38 13.06 10.90
CA GLY A 174 -13.94 14.43 11.09
C GLY A 174 -14.86 15.23 12.00
N SER A 175 -14.89 16.55 11.81
CA SER A 175 -15.77 17.48 12.53
C SER A 175 -16.92 17.92 11.64
N GLN A 176 -17.96 18.53 12.21
CA GLN A 176 -19.08 19.10 11.43
C GLN A 176 -18.65 20.04 10.29
N LYS A 177 -17.47 20.68 10.41
CA LYS A 177 -16.94 21.63 9.41
C LYS A 177 -16.00 20.99 8.39
N ARG A 178 -15.50 19.78 8.66
CA ARG A 178 -14.49 19.10 7.82
C ARG A 178 -14.62 17.60 8.03
N MET A 179 -15.14 16.92 7.02
CA MET A 179 -15.33 15.47 6.98
C MET A 179 -14.50 14.91 5.83
N ASP A 180 -13.67 13.92 6.12
CA ASP A 180 -12.93 13.18 5.10
C ASP A 180 -13.45 11.74 5.08
N TYR A 181 -13.79 11.22 3.91
CA TYR A 181 -14.03 9.79 3.76
C TYR A 181 -12.69 9.07 3.89
N THR A 182 -12.55 8.21 4.89
CA THR A 182 -11.28 7.51 5.14
C THR A 182 -11.54 6.18 5.83
N VAL A 183 -10.49 5.36 5.94
CA VAL A 183 -10.52 4.11 6.68
C VAL A 183 -9.72 4.20 7.97
N ILE A 184 -10.26 3.63 9.05
CA ILE A 184 -9.59 3.50 10.34
C ILE A 184 -9.58 2.03 10.75
N GLY A 185 -8.42 1.55 11.16
CA GLY A 185 -8.28 0.23 11.73
C GLY A 185 -6.83 -0.20 11.85
N ASP A 186 -6.64 -1.35 12.47
CA ASP A 186 -5.32 -1.93 12.71
C ASP A 186 -4.53 -2.17 11.42
N GLY A 187 -5.22 -2.52 10.33
CA GLY A 187 -4.60 -2.69 9.02
C GLY A 187 -3.93 -1.41 8.50
N VAL A 188 -4.48 -0.23 8.83
CA VAL A 188 -3.93 1.07 8.39
C VAL A 188 -2.61 1.33 9.10
N ASN A 189 -2.62 1.18 10.43
CA ASN A 189 -1.44 1.35 11.26
C ASN A 189 -0.33 0.35 10.90
N LEU A 190 -0.68 -0.90 10.62
CA LEU A 190 0.30 -1.91 10.20
C LEU A 190 0.90 -1.55 8.84
N SER A 191 0.10 -1.14 7.85
CA SER A 191 0.60 -0.77 6.52
C SER A 191 1.59 0.40 6.56
N ALA A 192 1.27 1.46 7.31
CA ALA A 192 2.18 2.60 7.49
C ALA A 192 3.50 2.17 8.16
N ARG A 193 3.45 1.25 9.12
CA ARG A 193 4.67 0.74 9.76
C ARG A 193 5.48 -0.14 8.82
N LEU A 194 4.85 -1.01 8.04
CA LEU A 194 5.54 -1.84 7.05
C LEU A 194 6.23 -0.99 5.99
N GLU A 195 5.60 0.10 5.57
CA GLU A 195 6.21 1.11 4.72
C GLU A 195 7.49 1.59 5.40
N SER A 196 7.43 2.05 6.64
CA SER A 196 8.59 2.60 7.33
C SER A 196 9.70 1.56 7.56
N VAL A 197 9.35 0.30 7.79
CA VAL A 197 10.28 -0.83 7.98
C VAL A 197 11.05 -1.17 6.70
N THR A 198 10.48 -0.84 5.55
CA THR A 198 11.05 -1.16 4.23
C THR A 198 12.43 -0.49 4.03
N LYS A 199 12.70 0.66 4.69
CA LYS A 199 14.03 1.30 4.72
C LYS A 199 15.10 0.48 5.46
N GLU A 200 14.71 -0.22 6.53
CA GLU A 200 15.62 -0.99 7.38
C GLU A 200 16.08 -2.26 6.67
N TYR A 201 15.14 -2.93 6.02
CA TYR A 201 15.43 -4.09 5.18
C TYR A 201 15.93 -3.70 3.78
N GLY A 202 15.91 -2.43 3.40
CA GLY A 202 16.36 -1.99 2.07
C GLY A 202 15.52 -2.52 0.91
N CYS A 203 14.28 -2.91 1.20
CA CYS A 203 13.31 -3.36 0.21
C CYS A 203 12.45 -2.16 -0.22
N ASP A 204 11.78 -2.28 -1.36
CA ASP A 204 10.81 -1.27 -1.83
C ASP A 204 9.35 -1.68 -1.57
N ILE A 205 9.05 -2.97 -1.36
CA ILE A 205 7.71 -3.46 -1.05
C ILE A 205 7.76 -4.52 0.06
N ILE A 206 7.04 -4.26 1.15
CA ILE A 206 6.80 -5.23 2.23
C ILE A 206 5.30 -5.50 2.39
N LEU A 207 4.97 -6.78 2.46
CA LEU A 207 3.64 -7.31 2.75
C LEU A 207 3.56 -7.82 4.19
N SER A 208 2.42 -7.58 4.83
CA SER A 208 2.03 -8.34 6.02
C SER A 208 1.73 -9.81 5.67
N GLU A 209 1.79 -10.67 6.68
CA GLU A 209 1.31 -12.06 6.58
C GLU A 209 -0.15 -12.19 6.11
N SER A 210 -1.04 -11.30 6.54
CA SER A 210 -2.44 -11.34 6.10
C SER A 210 -2.57 -11.08 4.60
N THR A 211 -1.87 -10.09 4.06
CA THR A 211 -1.84 -9.85 2.61
C THR A 211 -1.21 -11.01 1.87
N TYR A 212 -0.09 -11.54 2.37
CA TYR A 212 0.58 -12.69 1.76
C TYR A 212 -0.36 -13.89 1.65
N ASN A 213 -1.05 -14.26 2.74
CA ASN A 213 -1.96 -15.40 2.76
C ASN A 213 -3.12 -15.29 1.76
N LEU A 214 -3.59 -14.07 1.48
CA LEU A 214 -4.68 -13.82 0.53
C LEU A 214 -4.26 -13.91 -0.95
N CYS A 215 -2.97 -13.93 -1.27
CA CYS A 215 -2.50 -13.94 -2.67
C CYS A 215 -1.20 -14.73 -2.94
N ARG A 216 -0.75 -15.56 -2.00
CA ARG A 216 0.51 -16.33 -2.06
C ARG A 216 0.66 -17.22 -3.30
N ASP A 217 -0.44 -17.65 -3.89
CA ASP A 217 -0.49 -18.46 -5.11
C ASP A 217 -0.09 -17.69 -6.38
N ARG A 218 0.07 -16.36 -6.29
CA ARG A 218 0.27 -15.46 -7.44
C ARG A 218 1.53 -14.61 -7.35
N ILE A 219 2.26 -14.72 -6.25
CA ILE A 219 3.44 -13.91 -5.96
C ILE A 219 4.65 -14.75 -5.61
N VAL A 220 5.81 -14.18 -5.92
CA VAL A 220 7.10 -14.63 -5.44
C VAL A 220 7.52 -13.65 -4.34
N VAL A 221 7.86 -14.19 -3.18
CA VAL A 221 8.25 -13.41 -2.01
C VAL A 221 9.48 -13.99 -1.33
N ARG A 222 10.10 -13.18 -0.48
CA ARG A 222 11.06 -13.60 0.53
C ARG A 222 10.48 -13.31 1.92
N GLU A 223 10.36 -14.30 2.79
CA GLU A 223 10.00 -14.06 4.19
C GLU A 223 11.16 -13.34 4.89
N LEU A 224 11.01 -12.05 5.21
CA LEU A 224 12.10 -11.23 5.74
C LEU A 224 12.36 -11.50 7.23
N ASP A 225 11.30 -11.44 8.04
CA ASP A 225 11.43 -11.55 9.49
C ASP A 225 10.06 -11.73 10.18
N GLN A 226 10.10 -12.01 11.48
CA GLN A 226 8.97 -11.94 12.39
C GLN A 226 9.20 -10.78 13.36
N ILE A 227 8.39 -9.72 13.24
CA ILE A 227 8.62 -8.47 13.98
C ILE A 227 7.47 -8.14 14.92
N ARG A 228 7.80 -7.54 16.06
CA ARG A 228 6.81 -6.87 16.92
C ARG A 228 6.81 -5.38 16.58
N VAL A 229 5.74 -4.92 15.94
CA VAL A 229 5.57 -3.50 15.64
C VAL A 229 5.07 -2.77 16.88
N LYS A 230 5.65 -1.61 17.19
CA LYS A 230 5.31 -0.79 18.36
C LYS A 230 3.80 -0.57 18.48
N GLY A 231 3.19 -0.94 19.60
CA GLY A 231 1.74 -0.79 19.81
C GLY A 231 0.89 -1.98 19.35
N LYS A 232 1.51 -3.09 18.89
CA LYS A 232 0.87 -4.42 18.88
C LYS A 232 1.70 -5.39 19.72
N ASN A 233 1.01 -6.22 20.50
CA ASN A 233 1.64 -7.27 21.30
C ASN A 233 1.97 -8.51 20.46
N GLN A 234 1.19 -8.76 19.40
CA GLN A 234 1.39 -9.90 18.51
C GLN A 234 2.48 -9.60 17.48
N ALA A 235 3.39 -10.56 17.33
CA ALA A 235 4.39 -10.54 16.28
C ALA A 235 3.77 -10.86 14.93
N VAL A 236 4.27 -10.23 13.88
CA VAL A 236 3.76 -10.37 12.52
C VAL A 236 4.91 -10.78 11.60
N ARG A 237 4.71 -11.82 10.80
CA ARG A 237 5.63 -12.16 9.71
C ARG A 237 5.51 -11.13 8.59
N ILE A 238 6.64 -10.73 8.05
CA ILE A 238 6.72 -9.76 6.96
C ILE A 238 7.45 -10.35 5.76
N TYR A 239 6.98 -10.00 4.58
CA TYR A 239 7.44 -10.58 3.33
C TYR A 239 7.85 -9.49 2.37
N GLU A 240 9.03 -9.60 1.77
CA GLU A 240 9.40 -8.78 0.63
C GLU A 240 8.69 -9.31 -0.62
N LEU A 241 8.03 -8.43 -1.36
CA LEU A 241 7.46 -8.80 -2.65
C LEU A 241 8.52 -8.73 -3.75
N ILE A 242 8.88 -9.87 -4.32
CA ILE A 242 9.86 -9.94 -5.42
C ILE A 242 9.16 -9.71 -6.75
N GLY A 243 8.03 -10.40 -6.98
CA GLY A 243 7.28 -10.28 -8.22
C GLY A 243 6.07 -11.21 -8.26
N LYS A 244 5.61 -11.49 -9.47
CA LYS A 244 4.53 -12.44 -9.75
C LYS A 244 5.09 -13.84 -9.96
N THR A 245 4.25 -14.87 -9.87
CA THR A 245 4.66 -16.27 -10.10
C THR A 245 5.16 -16.58 -11.51
N ASP A 246 4.77 -15.78 -12.51
CA ASP A 246 5.29 -15.86 -13.89
C ASP A 246 6.65 -15.16 -14.06
N LEU A 247 7.21 -14.57 -13.00
CA LEU A 247 8.55 -13.98 -13.04
C LEU A 247 9.61 -15.08 -13.26
N SER A 248 10.31 -15.00 -14.39
CA SER A 248 11.46 -15.85 -14.65
C SER A 248 12.64 -15.42 -13.77
N LEU A 249 12.87 -16.18 -12.69
CA LEU A 249 14.05 -16.03 -11.87
C LEU A 249 15.21 -16.81 -12.47
N ASN A 250 16.38 -16.17 -12.57
CA ASN A 250 17.61 -16.88 -12.90
C ASN A 250 18.05 -17.79 -11.72
N ASP A 251 18.93 -18.75 -12.01
CA ASP A 251 19.33 -19.76 -11.03
C ASP A 251 20.10 -19.17 -9.84
N GLN A 252 20.84 -18.07 -10.05
CA GLN A 252 21.51 -17.36 -8.95
C GLN A 252 20.50 -16.74 -7.98
N THR A 253 19.43 -16.12 -8.49
CA THR A 253 18.36 -15.55 -7.66
C THR A 253 17.60 -16.65 -6.91
N LYS A 254 17.27 -17.77 -7.56
CA LYS A 254 16.64 -18.91 -6.89
C LYS A 254 17.52 -19.44 -5.75
N ARG A 255 18.80 -19.71 -6.05
CA ARG A 255 19.77 -20.17 -5.05
C ARG A 255 19.91 -19.19 -3.89
N PHE A 256 19.96 -17.89 -4.17
CA PHE A 256 20.00 -16.86 -3.14
C PHE A 256 18.78 -16.93 -2.20
N LEU A 257 17.57 -17.06 -2.76
CA LEU A 257 16.34 -17.16 -1.97
C LEU A 257 16.29 -18.46 -1.14
N ASP A 258 16.74 -19.58 -1.69
CA ASP A 258 16.82 -20.86 -0.99
C ASP A 258 17.80 -20.80 0.19
N LEU A 259 18.98 -20.22 -0.01
CA LEU A 259 19.97 -20.01 1.05
C LEU A 259 19.44 -19.07 2.13
N TYR A 260 18.79 -17.96 1.73
CA TYR A 260 18.18 -17.04 2.68
C TYR A 260 17.12 -17.75 3.54
N GLN A 261 16.22 -18.51 2.92
CA GLN A 261 15.17 -19.25 3.62
C GLN A 261 15.76 -20.32 4.54
N ALA A 262 16.79 -21.05 4.11
CA ALA A 262 17.49 -22.02 4.95
C ALA A 262 18.14 -21.35 6.17
N GLY A 263 18.76 -20.17 5.97
CA GLY A 263 19.31 -19.35 7.04
C GLY A 263 18.24 -18.89 8.05
N ARG A 264 17.10 -18.39 7.56
CA ARG A 264 15.95 -18.01 8.40
C ARG A 264 15.40 -19.19 9.21
N ASN A 265 15.26 -20.36 8.57
CA ASN A 265 14.77 -21.57 9.23
C ASN A 265 15.72 -22.03 10.36
N ALA A 266 17.04 -21.99 10.13
CA ALA A 266 18.03 -22.30 11.15
C ALA A 266 18.02 -21.26 12.28
N TYR A 267 17.91 -19.98 11.94
CA TYR A 267 17.84 -18.86 12.88
C TYR A 267 16.66 -19.00 13.86
N ILE A 268 15.46 -19.29 13.34
CA ILE A 268 14.25 -19.50 14.17
C ILE A 268 14.40 -20.73 15.07
N LYS A 269 15.12 -21.76 14.63
CA LYS A 269 15.45 -22.96 15.42
C LYS A 269 16.58 -22.76 16.43
N ARG A 270 17.10 -21.53 16.59
CA ARG A 270 18.25 -21.19 17.44
C ARG A 270 19.58 -21.86 17.03
N ASP A 271 19.66 -22.42 15.83
CA ASP A 271 20.92 -22.91 15.26
C ASP A 271 21.64 -21.77 14.54
N PHE A 272 22.19 -20.85 15.34
CA PHE A 272 22.80 -19.62 14.84
C PHE A 272 24.08 -19.87 14.04
N HIS A 273 24.83 -20.93 14.35
CA HIS A 273 26.01 -21.33 13.59
C HIS A 273 25.63 -21.78 12.18
N GLN A 274 24.59 -22.61 12.05
CA GLN A 274 24.10 -23.03 10.74
C GLN A 274 23.43 -21.88 9.98
N ALA A 275 22.71 -21.00 10.69
CA ALA A 275 22.14 -19.79 10.10
C ALA A 275 23.22 -18.90 9.49
N LEU A 276 24.34 -18.67 10.21
CA LEU A 276 25.47 -17.89 9.73
C LEU A 276 26.07 -18.46 8.45
N LYS A 277 26.25 -19.79 8.35
CA LYS A 277 26.75 -20.43 7.12
C LYS A 277 25.88 -20.08 5.92
N TYR A 278 24.57 -20.32 6.03
CA TYR A 278 23.64 -20.02 4.95
C TYR A 278 23.57 -18.54 4.60
N PHE A 279 23.63 -17.65 5.60
CA PHE A 279 23.61 -16.21 5.33
C PHE A 279 24.91 -15.71 4.68
N TYR A 280 26.08 -16.27 5.02
CA TYR A 280 27.31 -15.94 4.31
C TYR A 280 27.29 -16.45 2.87
N ASP A 281 26.83 -17.68 2.64
CA ASP A 281 26.65 -18.21 1.28
C ASP A 281 25.68 -17.34 0.46
N ALA A 282 24.62 -16.81 1.08
CA ALA A 282 23.71 -15.86 0.45
C ALA A 282 24.37 -14.49 0.20
N LEU A 283 25.21 -14.02 1.12
CA LEU A 283 25.96 -12.75 1.00
C LEU A 283 26.97 -12.81 -0.16
N ASP A 284 27.59 -13.97 -0.41
CA ASP A 284 28.50 -14.17 -1.54
C ASP A 284 27.78 -13.99 -2.89
N ILE A 285 26.49 -14.34 -2.97
CA ILE A 285 25.66 -14.11 -4.17
C ILE A 285 25.19 -12.66 -4.25
N GLN A 286 24.77 -12.06 -3.13
CA GLN A 286 24.31 -10.66 -3.08
C GLN A 286 25.00 -9.87 -1.94
N PRO A 287 26.21 -9.31 -2.19
CA PRO A 287 27.03 -8.68 -1.15
C PRO A 287 26.43 -7.44 -0.50
N ASN A 288 25.40 -6.84 -1.12
CA ASN A 288 24.75 -5.62 -0.67
C ASN A 288 23.37 -5.84 -0.06
N ASP A 289 22.90 -7.09 0.04
CA ASP A 289 21.59 -7.41 0.60
C ASP A 289 21.54 -7.06 2.09
N ARG A 290 20.70 -6.07 2.44
CA ARG A 290 20.57 -5.60 3.83
C ARG A 290 19.92 -6.64 4.75
N PRO A 291 18.87 -7.38 4.33
CA PRO A 291 18.27 -8.41 5.18
C PRO A 291 19.26 -9.50 5.59
N VAL A 292 20.13 -9.96 4.69
CA VAL A 292 21.22 -10.89 5.01
C VAL A 292 22.16 -10.29 6.05
N LYS A 293 22.66 -9.06 5.83
CA LYS A 293 23.57 -8.39 6.78
C LYS A 293 22.95 -8.22 8.17
N THR A 294 21.67 -7.85 8.23
CA THR A 294 20.91 -7.72 9.47
C THR A 294 20.87 -9.04 10.23
N HIS A 295 20.56 -10.16 9.55
CA HIS A 295 20.50 -11.46 10.20
C HIS A 295 21.88 -12.02 10.58
N ILE A 296 22.94 -11.75 9.80
CA ILE A 296 24.32 -12.09 10.19
C ILE A 296 24.68 -11.37 11.50
N ASN A 297 24.43 -10.07 11.60
CA ASN A 297 24.76 -9.30 12.79
C ASN A 297 24.01 -9.81 14.03
N ARG A 298 22.72 -10.13 13.88
CA ARG A 298 21.92 -10.68 14.98
C ARG A 298 22.34 -12.10 15.35
N ALA A 299 22.58 -12.97 14.37
CA ALA A 299 23.00 -14.35 14.62
C ALA A 299 24.37 -14.41 15.31
N LYS A 300 25.33 -13.55 14.92
CA LYS A 300 26.60 -13.37 15.65
C LYS A 300 26.37 -13.00 17.10
N ASN A 301 25.52 -11.98 17.34
CA ASN A 301 25.22 -11.54 18.69
C ASN A 301 24.61 -12.68 19.53
N TYR A 302 23.74 -13.51 18.95
CA TYR A 302 23.14 -14.67 19.63
C TYR A 302 24.06 -15.89 19.77
N CYS A 303 25.14 -16.00 18.99
CA CYS A 303 26.21 -16.95 19.29
C CYS A 303 26.92 -16.57 20.60
N ASP A 304 27.17 -15.27 20.81
CA ASP A 304 27.85 -14.76 22.01
C ASP A 304 26.91 -14.63 23.22
N HIS A 305 25.65 -14.26 22.96
CA HIS A 305 24.62 -13.99 23.95
C HIS A 305 23.32 -14.72 23.57
N PRO A 306 23.22 -16.04 23.79
CA PRO A 306 22.06 -16.82 23.40
C PRO A 306 20.77 -16.24 24.02
N PRO A 307 19.69 -16.13 23.25
CA PRO A 307 18.43 -15.64 23.79
C PRO A 307 17.81 -16.69 24.73
N ASP A 308 16.96 -16.24 25.65
CA ASP A 308 16.24 -17.10 26.59
C ASP A 308 15.46 -18.22 25.89
N ASP A 309 15.16 -19.31 26.62
CA ASP A 309 14.41 -20.44 26.06
C ASP A 309 12.97 -20.09 25.66
N SER A 310 12.43 -19.00 26.20
CA SER A 310 11.14 -18.43 25.81
C SER A 310 11.19 -17.55 24.56
N TRP A 311 12.33 -17.44 23.89
CA TRP A 311 12.47 -16.61 22.70
C TRP A 311 11.63 -17.17 21.55
N ASP A 312 10.72 -16.33 21.07
CA ASP A 312 9.71 -16.64 20.06
C ASP A 312 10.19 -16.38 18.63
N GLY A 313 11.51 -16.14 18.43
CA GLY A 313 12.09 -15.78 17.15
C GLY A 313 11.81 -14.34 16.72
N VAL A 314 11.17 -13.53 17.59
CA VAL A 314 10.67 -12.20 17.24
C VAL A 314 11.73 -11.13 17.50
N TYR A 315 11.92 -10.28 16.51
CA TYR A 315 12.66 -9.03 16.69
C TYR A 315 11.72 -7.91 17.14
N THR A 316 12.03 -7.29 18.28
CA THR A 316 11.34 -6.08 18.73
C THR A 316 12.07 -4.87 18.19
N MET A 317 11.41 -4.11 17.31
CA MET A 317 11.97 -2.89 16.76
C MET A 317 11.98 -1.80 17.84
N THR A 318 13.16 -1.33 18.22
CA THR A 318 13.33 -0.32 19.27
C THR A 318 13.36 1.11 18.73
N THR A 319 13.57 1.29 17.43
CA THR A 319 13.62 2.60 16.77
C THR A 319 12.22 3.10 16.38
N LYS A 320 12.03 4.42 16.51
CA LYS A 320 10.77 5.13 16.20
C LYS A 320 10.52 5.30 14.71
#